data_AF-A0A6J4KLZ9-F1
#
_entry.id   AF-A0A6J4KLZ9-F1
#
_cell.length_a   1.000
_cell.length_b   1.000
_cell.length_c   1.000
_cell.angle_alpha   90.00
_cell.angle_beta   90.00
_cell.angle_gamma   90.00
#
_symmetry.space_group_name_H-M   'P 1'
#
loop_
_entity.id
_entity.type
_entity.pdbx_description
1 polymer ?
#
loop_
_entity_poly.entity_id
_entity_poly.type
_entity_poly.pdbx_seq_one_letter_code
_entity_poly.pdbx_strand_id
1 'polypeptide(L)'
;MGAVSSDLPISSPYRSTPAAPVDEDERNRLSFRLNAAFEAGTLDADDYRARLDQLFAARTLGELVPVVSGLPPLPTHASPALVESTGGRPGELAPARSAHRLTLVAVAGVAGGVLLVVLLLLLLL
;
A
#
# COMPACT_ATOMS: atom_id res chain seq x y z
N MET A 1 -11.14 -27.32 19.67
CA MET A 1 -10.86 -27.04 18.25
C MET A 1 -10.82 -25.52 18.10
N GLY A 2 -9.63 -24.92 18.07
CA GLY A 2 -9.44 -23.47 18.10
C GLY A 2 -9.78 -22.82 16.76
N ALA A 3 -10.59 -21.75 16.80
CA ALA A 3 -10.89 -20.94 15.64
C ALA A 3 -9.60 -20.26 15.16
N VAL A 4 -9.20 -20.57 13.93
CA VAL A 4 -8.10 -19.89 13.23
C VAL A 4 -8.42 -18.40 13.12
N SER A 5 -7.51 -17.60 13.65
CA SER A 5 -7.63 -16.16 13.85
C SER A 5 -8.06 -15.43 12.59
N SER A 6 -9.18 -14.72 12.70
CA SER A 6 -9.53 -13.63 11.81
C SER A 6 -8.52 -12.49 12.03
N ASP A 7 -7.37 -12.53 11.36
CA ASP A 7 -6.24 -11.60 11.55
C ASP A 7 -6.51 -10.13 11.14
N LEU A 8 -7.77 -9.79 10.88
CA LEU A 8 -8.20 -8.45 10.51
C LEU A 8 -9.10 -7.88 11.61
N PRO A 9 -8.79 -6.68 12.14
CA PRO A 9 -9.66 -5.98 13.08
C PRO A 9 -11.09 -5.85 12.51
N ILE A 10 -12.11 -5.91 13.37
CA ILE A 10 -13.52 -5.74 12.97
C ILE A 10 -13.73 -4.41 12.24
N SER A 11 -13.03 -3.35 12.64
CA SER A 11 -13.03 -2.02 12.02
C SER A 11 -12.27 -1.93 10.70
N SER A 12 -11.73 -3.03 10.18
CA SER A 12 -11.06 -3.03 8.89
C SER A 12 -12.08 -2.80 7.76
N PRO A 13 -11.80 -1.90 6.79
CA PRO A 13 -12.74 -1.58 5.71
C PRO A 13 -13.11 -2.80 4.87
N TYR A 14 -12.21 -3.80 4.74
CA TYR A 14 -12.47 -5.04 4.01
C TYR A 14 -13.61 -5.88 4.62
N ARG A 15 -13.86 -5.74 5.93
CA ARG A 15 -14.96 -6.41 6.65
C ARG A 15 -16.16 -5.52 6.87
N SER A 16 -15.93 -4.23 7.15
CA SER A 16 -17.00 -3.28 7.46
C SER A 16 -17.79 -2.84 6.22
N THR A 17 -17.12 -2.76 5.06
CA THR A 17 -17.72 -2.34 3.80
C THR A 17 -17.34 -3.30 2.66
N PRO A 18 -17.71 -4.58 2.74
CA PRO A 18 -17.22 -5.61 1.81
C PRO A 18 -17.72 -5.41 0.38
N ALA A 19 -18.90 -4.81 0.20
CA ALA A 19 -19.49 -4.53 -1.11
C ALA A 19 -18.99 -3.21 -1.74
N ALA A 20 -18.19 -2.41 -1.02
CA ALA A 20 -17.63 -1.19 -1.57
C ALA A 20 -16.63 -1.52 -2.69
N PRO A 21 -16.59 -0.73 -3.77
CA PRO A 21 -15.65 -0.95 -4.86
C PRO A 21 -14.21 -0.75 -4.40
N VAL A 22 -13.29 -1.51 -5.00
CA VAL A 22 -11.85 -1.29 -4.82
C VAL A 22 -11.41 -0.11 -5.67
N ASP A 23 -10.93 0.94 -5.02
CA ASP A 23 -10.34 2.10 -5.68
C ASP A 23 -8.86 1.87 -6.05
N GLU A 24 -8.35 2.67 -6.98
CA GLU A 24 -7.01 2.55 -7.53
C GLU A 24 -5.93 2.83 -6.48
N ASP A 25 -6.17 3.76 -5.55
CA ASP A 25 -5.25 4.03 -4.43
C ASP A 25 -5.08 2.80 -3.53
N GLU A 26 -6.16 2.05 -3.30
CA GLU A 26 -6.10 0.81 -2.51
C GLU A 26 -5.33 -0.29 -3.26
N ARG A 27 -5.53 -0.43 -4.58
CA ARG A 27 -4.74 -1.36 -5.39
C ARG A 27 -3.26 -1.03 -5.38
N ASN A 28 -2.92 0.24 -5.53
CA ASN A 28 -1.53 0.70 -5.50
C ASN A 28 -0.89 0.43 -4.13
N ARG A 29 -1.62 0.71 -3.06
CA ARG A 29 -1.17 0.44 -1.68
C ARG A 29 -0.90 -1.05 -1.45
N LEU A 30 -1.81 -1.92 -1.88
CA LEU A 30 -1.65 -3.36 -1.73
C LEU A 30 -0.54 -3.92 -2.63
N SER A 31 -0.41 -3.43 -3.85
CA SER A 31 0.69 -3.78 -4.75
C SER A 31 2.04 -3.45 -4.14
N PHE A 32 2.19 -2.23 -3.58
CA PHE A 32 3.41 -1.83 -2.89
C PHE A 32 3.75 -2.76 -1.71
N ARG A 33 2.75 -3.17 -0.93
CA ARG A 33 2.95 -4.10 0.19
C ARG A 33 3.36 -5.50 -0.26
N LEU A 34 2.75 -6.01 -1.34
CA LEU A 34 3.11 -7.29 -1.92
C LEU A 34 4.56 -7.27 -2.43
N ASN A 35 4.96 -6.18 -3.11
CA ASN A 35 6.34 -5.98 -3.55
C ASN A 35 7.31 -5.98 -2.36
N ALA A 36 7.01 -5.21 -1.31
CA ALA A 36 7.85 -5.14 -0.13
C ALA A 36 7.97 -6.50 0.59
N ALA A 37 6.90 -7.28 0.66
CA ALA A 37 6.92 -8.61 1.27
C ALA A 37 7.75 -9.62 0.46
N PHE A 38 7.68 -9.52 -0.88
CA PHE A 38 8.49 -10.31 -1.81
C PHE A 38 9.97 -9.92 -1.74
N GLU A 39 10.29 -8.62 -1.76
CA GLU A 39 11.67 -8.11 -1.60
C GLU A 39 12.28 -8.50 -0.25
N ALA A 40 11.46 -8.54 0.80
CA ALA A 40 11.88 -9.01 2.13
C ALA A 40 12.06 -10.54 2.22
N GLY A 41 11.72 -11.30 1.17
CA GLY A 41 11.78 -12.76 1.17
C GLY A 41 10.73 -13.44 2.05
N THR A 42 9.75 -12.68 2.55
CA THR A 42 8.65 -13.18 3.39
C THR A 42 7.48 -13.71 2.57
N LEU A 43 7.48 -13.45 1.27
CA LEU A 43 6.50 -13.92 0.29
C LEU A 43 7.25 -14.56 -0.88
N ASP A 44 6.93 -15.81 -1.20
CA ASP A 44 7.50 -16.51 -2.36
C ASP A 44 6.97 -15.96 -3.71
N ALA A 45 7.68 -16.23 -4.80
CA ALA A 45 7.33 -15.79 -6.14
C ALA A 45 5.98 -16.32 -6.64
N ASP A 46 5.61 -17.56 -6.33
CA ASP A 46 4.33 -18.12 -6.79
C ASP A 46 3.16 -17.53 -5.99
N ASP A 47 3.33 -17.40 -4.67
CA ASP A 47 2.36 -16.72 -3.81
C ASP A 47 2.19 -15.24 -4.16
N TYR A 48 3.28 -14.55 -4.48
CA TYR A 48 3.27 -13.16 -4.93
C TYR A 48 2.45 -12.99 -6.23
N ARG A 49 2.70 -13.83 -7.25
CA ARG A 49 1.96 -13.80 -8.52
C ARG A 49 0.47 -14.10 -8.31
N ALA A 50 0.15 -15.13 -7.53
CA ALA A 50 -1.24 -15.50 -7.24
C ALA A 50 -2.00 -14.37 -6.53
N ARG A 51 -1.34 -13.69 -5.58
CA ARG A 51 -1.93 -12.55 -4.85
C ARG A 51 -2.09 -11.31 -5.72
N LEU A 52 -1.18 -11.04 -6.64
CA LEU A 52 -1.35 -9.95 -7.61
C LEU A 52 -2.51 -10.22 -8.57
N ASP A 53 -2.64 -11.44 -9.09
CA ASP A 53 -3.75 -11.81 -9.96
C ASP A 53 -5.10 -11.62 -9.24
N GLN A 54 -5.19 -12.06 -7.99
CA GLN A 54 -6.37 -11.84 -7.14
C GLN A 54 -6.63 -10.36 -6.87
N LEU A 55 -5.59 -9.56 -6.60
CA LEU A 55 -5.71 -8.12 -6.35
C LEU A 55 -6.30 -7.39 -7.55
N PHE A 56 -5.84 -7.71 -8.76
CA PHE A 56 -6.32 -7.05 -9.98
C PHE A 56 -7.64 -7.61 -10.51
N ALA A 57 -8.00 -8.84 -10.13
CA ALA A 57 -9.31 -9.42 -10.42
C ALA A 57 -10.41 -8.90 -9.46
N ALA A 58 -10.04 -8.48 -8.25
CA ALA A 58 -10.98 -8.02 -7.24
C ALA A 58 -11.67 -6.71 -7.66
N ARG A 59 -13.00 -6.71 -7.54
CA ARG A 59 -13.86 -5.54 -7.78
C ARG A 59 -14.34 -4.92 -6.48
N THR A 60 -14.40 -5.70 -5.40
CA THR A 60 -14.91 -5.24 -4.10
C THR A 60 -13.91 -5.44 -2.96
N LEU A 61 -14.01 -4.62 -1.91
CA LEU A 61 -13.10 -4.68 -0.76
C LEU A 61 -13.15 -6.03 -0.03
N GLY A 62 -14.29 -6.73 -0.05
CA GLY A 62 -14.42 -8.05 0.56
C GLY A 62 -13.63 -9.14 -0.17
N GLU A 63 -13.43 -9.00 -1.48
CA GLU A 63 -12.64 -9.93 -2.30
C GLU A 63 -11.14 -9.82 -2.02
N LEU A 64 -10.69 -8.71 -1.41
CA LEU A 64 -9.28 -8.48 -1.06
C LEU A 64 -8.86 -9.17 0.24
N VAL A 65 -9.78 -9.75 1.02
CA VAL A 65 -9.48 -10.41 2.30
C VAL A 65 -8.38 -11.48 2.17
N PRO A 66 -8.39 -12.38 1.17
CA PRO A 66 -7.32 -13.36 0.99
C PRO A 66 -5.96 -12.71 0.66
N VAL A 67 -5.98 -11.60 -0.09
CA VAL A 67 -4.76 -10.88 -0.49
C VAL A 67 -4.08 -10.27 0.74
N VAL A 68 -4.85 -9.66 1.64
CA VAL A 68 -4.32 -9.01 2.85
C VAL A 68 -4.04 -9.96 4.00
N SER A 69 -4.68 -11.13 4.02
CA SER A 69 -4.49 -12.12 5.07
C SER A 69 -3.08 -12.70 5.02
N GLY A 70 -2.37 -12.61 6.15
CA GLY A 70 -0.99 -13.09 6.29
C GLY A 70 0.08 -12.15 5.71
N LEU A 71 -0.28 -10.99 5.14
CA LEU A 71 0.73 -9.99 4.81
C LEU A 71 1.32 -9.40 6.07
N PRO A 72 2.65 -9.19 6.12
CA PRO A 72 3.26 -8.51 7.24
C PRO A 72 2.61 -7.13 7.47
N PRO A 73 2.53 -6.68 8.73
CA PRO A 73 2.08 -5.33 9.04
C PRO A 73 2.90 -4.32 8.23
N LEU A 74 2.27 -3.26 7.72
CA LEU A 74 3.04 -2.21 7.06
C LEU A 74 4.08 -1.71 8.07
N PRO A 75 5.37 -1.62 7.68
CA PRO A 75 6.35 -0.94 8.52
C PRO A 75 5.91 0.52 8.67
N THR A 76 5.34 0.84 9.84
CA THR A 76 4.92 2.19 10.23
C THR A 76 6.09 3.17 10.36
N HIS A 77 7.33 2.67 10.30
CA HIS A 77 8.56 3.45 10.39
C HIS A 77 8.86 4.31 9.15
N ALA A 78 8.30 3.98 7.98
CA ALA A 78 8.56 4.71 6.74
C ALA A 78 7.65 5.94 6.51
N SER A 79 6.72 6.23 7.42
CA SER A 79 5.84 7.40 7.30
C SER A 79 5.59 8.07 8.64
N PRO A 80 6.42 9.03 9.06
CA PRO A 80 6.04 9.98 10.10
C PRO A 80 5.12 11.05 9.47
N ALA A 81 3.98 10.65 8.91
CA ALA A 81 3.01 11.60 8.33
C ALA A 81 1.74 11.75 9.18
N LEU A 82 1.55 10.94 10.22
CA LEU A 82 0.34 10.99 11.05
C LEU A 82 0.58 11.24 12.54
N VAL A 83 1.75 11.77 12.91
CA VAL A 83 1.97 12.36 14.23
C VAL A 83 2.89 13.58 14.10
N GLU A 84 2.51 14.58 13.30
CA GLU A 84 2.78 15.94 13.77
C GLU A 84 1.85 16.11 14.97
N SER A 85 2.35 15.82 16.18
CA SER A 85 1.82 16.48 17.37
C SER A 85 2.04 17.97 17.12
N THR A 86 1.10 18.61 16.44
CA THR A 86 0.95 20.06 16.49
C THR A 86 0.78 20.35 17.98
N GLY A 87 1.87 20.83 18.59
CA GLY A 87 1.90 21.33 19.96
C GLY A 87 1.07 22.62 20.09
N GLY A 88 -0.14 22.60 19.55
CA GLY A 88 -1.15 23.62 19.74
C GLY A 88 -1.70 23.48 21.15
N ARG A 89 -1.92 24.63 21.79
CA ARG A 89 -2.61 24.66 23.07
C ARG A 89 -4.07 24.22 22.85
N PRO A 90 -4.71 23.57 23.82
CA PRO A 90 -6.13 23.23 23.71
C PRO A 90 -6.95 24.49 23.39
N GLY A 91 -7.62 24.51 22.23
CA GLY A 91 -8.46 25.63 21.78
C GLY A 91 -8.03 26.35 20.49
N GLU A 92 -6.89 26.00 19.89
CA GLU A 92 -6.47 26.58 18.61
C GLU A 92 -6.97 25.74 17.42
N LEU A 93 -7.79 26.33 16.56
CA LEU A 93 -8.22 25.71 15.31
C LEU A 93 -7.11 25.90 14.26
N ALA A 94 -6.56 24.80 13.75
CA ALA A 94 -5.51 24.84 12.75
C ALA A 94 -6.01 25.49 11.44
N PRO A 95 -5.23 26.38 10.80
CA PRO A 95 -5.60 26.95 9.50
C PRO A 95 -5.61 25.86 8.43
N ALA A 96 -6.61 25.90 7.54
CA ALA A 96 -6.73 25.00 6.40
C ALA A 96 -5.47 25.11 5.53
N ARG A 97 -4.66 24.05 5.48
CA ARG A 97 -3.41 24.04 4.72
C ARG A 97 -3.71 24.00 3.22
N SER A 98 -3.34 25.08 2.54
CA SER A 98 -3.41 25.25 1.08
C SER A 98 -2.58 24.20 0.33
N ALA A 99 -3.19 23.63 -0.72
CA ALA A 99 -2.71 22.51 -1.54
C ALA A 99 -1.60 22.89 -2.53
N HIS A 100 -0.43 23.34 -2.04
CA HIS A 100 0.68 23.77 -2.91
C HIS A 100 1.99 22.97 -2.78
N ARG A 101 1.98 21.82 -2.10
CA ARG A 101 3.17 20.95 -1.96
C ARG A 101 3.22 19.77 -2.94
N LEU A 102 2.47 19.81 -4.03
CA LEU A 102 2.49 18.73 -5.03
C LEU A 102 3.58 18.91 -6.10
N THR A 103 4.20 20.07 -6.21
CA THR A 103 5.02 20.44 -7.39
C THR A 103 6.50 20.07 -7.30
N LEU A 104 7.03 19.69 -6.12
CA LEU A 104 8.48 19.49 -5.93
C LEU A 104 8.97 18.04 -5.98
N VAL A 105 8.08 17.04 -6.05
CA VAL A 105 8.49 15.61 -6.07
C VAL A 105 8.69 15.07 -7.50
N ALA A 106 8.25 15.81 -8.53
CA ALA A 106 8.18 15.31 -9.91
C ALA A 106 9.53 15.08 -10.62
N VAL A 107 10.65 15.60 -10.13
CA VAL A 107 11.93 15.58 -10.89
C VAL A 107 12.82 14.38 -10.57
N ALA A 108 12.60 13.66 -9.46
CA ALA A 108 13.47 12.55 -9.05
C ALA A 108 13.14 11.20 -9.74
N GLY A 109 11.92 11.00 -10.25
CA GLY A 109 11.49 9.71 -10.82
C GLY A 109 11.99 9.43 -12.25
N VAL A 110 12.22 10.48 -13.04
CA VAL A 110 12.54 10.33 -14.48
C VAL A 110 13.95 9.77 -14.71
N ALA A 111 14.94 10.20 -13.92
CA ALA A 111 16.31 9.71 -14.05
C ALA A 111 16.44 8.21 -13.67
N GLY A 112 15.70 7.76 -12.65
CA GLY A 112 15.67 6.36 -12.25
C GLY A 112 14.99 5.46 -13.29
N GLY A 113 13.87 5.90 -13.85
CA GLY A 113 13.14 5.16 -14.88
C GLY A 113 13.94 4.96 -16.16
N VAL A 114 14.66 6.00 -16.62
CA VAL A 114 15.49 5.91 -17.84
C VAL A 114 16.67 4.95 -17.64
N LEU A 115 17.34 4.99 -16.49
CA LEU A 115 18.46 4.10 -16.21
C LEU A 115 18.04 2.62 -16.20
N LEU A 116 16.87 2.32 -15.64
CA LEU A 116 16.35 0.97 -15.55
C LEU A 116 15.98 0.41 -16.94
N VAL A 117 15.37 1.23 -17.81
CA VAL A 117 15.06 0.85 -19.20
C VAL A 117 16.33 0.57 -20.00
N VAL A 118 17.37 1.39 -19.84
CA VAL A 118 18.67 1.18 -20.51
C VAL A 118 19.31 -0.14 -20.07
N LEU A 119 19.30 -0.43 -18.76
CA LEU A 119 19.84 -1.68 -18.22
C LEU A 119 19.10 -2.90 -18.79
N LEU A 120 17.77 -2.82 -18.91
CA LEU A 120 16.92 -3.90 -19.41
C LEU A 120 17.17 -4.17 -20.91
N LEU A 121 17.38 -3.12 -21.72
CA LEU A 121 17.72 -3.25 -23.14
C LEU A 121 19.09 -3.88 -23.36
N LEU A 122 20.08 -3.58 -22.52
CA LEU A 122 21.41 -4.18 -22.60
C LEU A 122 21.43 -5.68 -22.27
N LEU A 123 20.49 -6.15 -21.45
CA LEU A 123 20.36 -7.58 -21.10
C LEU A 123 19.64 -8.40 -22.17
N LEU A 124 18.93 -7.75 -23.09
CA LEU A 124 18.15 -8.39 -24.17
C LEU A 124 18.90 -8.45 -25.51
N LEU A 125 20.09 -7.84 -25.59
CA LEU A 125 20.96 -7.84 -26.77
C LEU A 125 22.08 -8.88 -26.61
#